data_AF-A0A081DDR4-F1
#
_entry.id   AF-A0A081DDR4-F1
#
_cell.length_a   1.000
_cell.length_b   1.000
_cell.length_c   1.000
_cell.angle_alpha   90.00
_cell.angle_beta   90.00
_cell.angle_gamma   90.00
#
_symmetry.space_group_name_H-M   'P 1'
#
loop_
_entity.id
_entity.type
_entity.pdbx_description
1 polymer ?
#
loop_
_entity_poly.entity_id
_entity_poly.type
_entity_poly.pdbx_seq_one_letter_code
_entity_poly.pdbx_strand_id
1 'polypeptide(L)'
;MDGLPDYIDEDDDGDNVLTINEGINLTDLSLSQDTDGDGTPDYLDNDDDDDGIPTIQEDLNRDLSPANDRLLVGTDLQPYYLINSTEMASPAIDTFRPHEYSSTANLDISIEDLTATSDSREIIIAFYEFGTFVRTVTTTITPNFVP
;
A
#
# COMPACT_ATOMS: atom_id res chain seq x y z
N MET A 1 -7.64 -8.66 1.10
CA MET A 1 -7.41 -7.67 2.17
C MET A 1 -6.47 -8.25 3.21
N ASP A 2 -5.28 -7.68 3.28
CA ASP A 2 -4.17 -8.20 4.07
C ASP A 2 -4.18 -7.67 5.54
N GLY A 3 -4.98 -6.64 5.82
CA GLY A 3 -5.14 -6.04 7.15
C GLY A 3 -4.46 -4.69 7.33
N LEU A 4 -3.75 -4.19 6.32
CA LEU A 4 -3.40 -2.79 6.18
C LEU A 4 -4.60 -1.99 5.64
N PRO A 5 -4.82 -0.75 6.10
CA PRO A 5 -5.77 0.14 5.47
C PRO A 5 -5.25 0.65 4.12
N ASP A 6 -6.06 0.52 3.06
CA ASP A 6 -5.75 0.87 1.66
C ASP A 6 -5.07 2.26 1.52
N TYR A 7 -5.52 3.25 2.31
CA TYR A 7 -4.96 4.61 2.23
C TYR A 7 -3.47 4.72 2.63
N ILE A 8 -2.88 3.66 3.20
CA ILE A 8 -1.46 3.53 3.53
C ILE A 8 -0.84 2.22 3.00
N ASP A 9 -1.58 1.47 2.19
CA ASP A 9 -1.11 0.24 1.57
C ASP A 9 -0.63 0.51 0.13
N GLU A 10 0.31 -0.30 -0.35
CA GLU A 10 0.78 -0.24 -1.75
C GLU A 10 0.22 -1.41 -2.60
N ASP A 11 -0.50 -2.33 -1.96
CA ASP A 11 -1.08 -3.59 -2.46
C ASP A 11 -2.42 -3.80 -1.72
N ASP A 12 -3.45 -3.06 -2.13
CA ASP A 12 -4.71 -2.87 -1.39
C ASP A 12 -5.51 -4.19 -1.19
N ASP A 13 -5.49 -5.09 -2.17
CA ASP A 13 -6.10 -6.42 -2.07
C ASP A 13 -5.17 -7.44 -1.38
N GLY A 14 -3.86 -7.25 -1.43
CA GLY A 14 -2.87 -8.10 -0.80
C GLY A 14 -2.48 -9.29 -1.67
N ASP A 15 -2.48 -9.19 -2.99
CA ASP A 15 -2.20 -10.31 -3.88
C ASP A 15 -0.75 -10.37 -4.41
N ASN A 16 0.13 -9.48 -3.90
CA ASN A 16 1.53 -9.26 -4.29
C ASN A 16 1.75 -8.54 -5.64
N VAL A 17 0.70 -8.09 -6.31
CA VAL A 17 0.78 -7.03 -7.30
C VAL A 17 0.64 -5.68 -6.56
N LEU A 18 1.23 -4.62 -7.11
CA LEU A 18 1.11 -3.30 -6.45
C LEU A 18 -0.07 -2.60 -7.09
N THR A 19 -0.88 -1.88 -6.31
CA THR A 19 -2.03 -1.06 -6.76
C THR A 19 -1.71 -0.19 -7.97
N ILE A 20 -0.48 0.34 -8.04
CA ILE A 20 -0.02 1.18 -9.16
C ILE A 20 0.22 0.42 -10.47
N ASN A 21 0.40 -0.89 -10.41
CA ASN A 21 0.65 -1.78 -11.54
C ASN A 21 -0.63 -2.42 -12.10
N GLU A 22 -1.78 -2.24 -11.43
CA GLU A 22 -3.09 -2.83 -11.77
C GLU A 22 -3.99 -1.85 -12.52
N GLY A 23 -3.38 -0.98 -13.32
CA GLY A 23 -4.14 -0.08 -14.19
C GLY A 23 -5.04 0.92 -13.46
N ILE A 24 -4.73 1.27 -12.19
CA ILE A 24 -5.49 2.26 -11.43
C ILE A 24 -5.58 3.62 -12.17
N ASN A 25 -6.80 4.15 -12.25
CA ASN A 25 -7.06 5.47 -12.81
C ASN A 25 -7.26 6.52 -11.72
N LEU A 26 -6.19 7.26 -11.39
CA LEU A 26 -6.21 8.28 -10.33
C LEU A 26 -7.13 9.48 -10.58
N THR A 27 -7.66 9.64 -11.80
CA THR A 27 -8.59 10.74 -12.13
C THR A 27 -10.05 10.33 -12.03
N ASP A 28 -10.34 9.05 -12.25
CA ASP A 28 -11.67 8.47 -12.18
C ASP A 28 -11.53 6.97 -11.90
N LEU A 29 -11.69 6.60 -10.63
CA LEU A 29 -11.53 5.22 -10.16
C LEU A 29 -12.51 4.24 -10.82
N SER A 30 -13.63 4.73 -11.38
CA SER A 30 -14.57 3.88 -12.14
C SER A 30 -14.06 3.48 -13.52
N LEU A 31 -12.92 4.04 -13.94
CA LEU A 31 -12.22 3.71 -15.17
C LEU A 31 -10.90 2.98 -14.91
N SER A 32 -10.67 2.51 -13.69
CA SER A 32 -9.57 1.59 -13.39
C SER A 32 -9.79 0.26 -14.14
N GLN A 33 -8.71 -0.51 -14.27
CA GLN A 33 -8.77 -1.84 -14.88
C GLN A 33 -9.68 -2.77 -14.06
N ASP A 34 -10.42 -3.61 -14.78
CA ASP A 34 -11.39 -4.61 -14.30
C ASP A 34 -11.34 -5.72 -15.35
N THR A 35 -10.47 -6.69 -15.13
CA THR A 35 -9.98 -7.64 -16.14
C THR A 35 -11.02 -8.71 -16.45
N ASP A 36 -11.76 -9.19 -15.45
CA ASP A 36 -12.85 -10.16 -15.58
C ASP A 36 -14.22 -9.51 -15.87
N GLY A 37 -14.38 -8.21 -15.56
CA GLY A 37 -15.60 -7.44 -15.78
C GLY A 37 -16.67 -7.66 -14.70
N ASP A 38 -16.32 -8.07 -13.49
CA ASP A 38 -17.27 -8.32 -12.40
C ASP A 38 -17.72 -7.03 -11.68
N GLY A 39 -17.00 -5.93 -11.90
CA GLY A 39 -17.25 -4.61 -11.32
C GLY A 39 -16.37 -4.26 -10.11
N THR A 40 -15.49 -5.15 -9.70
CA THR A 40 -14.38 -4.94 -8.78
C THR A 40 -13.13 -4.62 -9.61
N PRO A 41 -12.50 -3.45 -9.42
CA PRO A 41 -11.25 -3.17 -10.11
C PRO A 41 -10.14 -4.10 -9.66
N ASP A 42 -9.21 -4.47 -10.56
CA ASP A 42 -8.07 -5.38 -10.32
C ASP A 42 -7.36 -5.06 -8.99
N TYR A 43 -7.02 -3.79 -8.73
CA TYR A 43 -6.36 -3.35 -7.49
C TYR A 43 -7.17 -3.52 -6.17
N LEU A 44 -8.36 -4.09 -6.23
CA LEU A 44 -9.21 -4.47 -5.10
C LEU A 44 -9.74 -5.91 -5.22
N ASP A 45 -9.29 -6.65 -6.24
CA ASP A 45 -9.63 -8.05 -6.50
C ASP A 45 -8.43 -8.94 -6.15
N ASN A 46 -8.65 -10.20 -5.74
CA ASN A 46 -7.53 -11.13 -5.47
C ASN A 46 -7.45 -12.23 -6.52
N ASP A 47 -8.30 -12.19 -7.55
CA ASP A 47 -8.44 -13.17 -8.63
C ASP A 47 -8.85 -12.40 -9.91
N ASP A 48 -7.92 -11.56 -10.41
CA ASP A 48 -8.19 -10.53 -11.43
C ASP A 48 -8.86 -11.03 -12.71
N ASP A 49 -8.70 -12.31 -13.04
CA ASP A 49 -9.27 -12.91 -14.24
C ASP A 49 -10.40 -13.94 -13.98
N ASP A 50 -10.80 -14.11 -12.71
CA ASP A 50 -11.83 -15.04 -12.20
C ASP A 50 -11.67 -16.46 -12.76
N ASP A 51 -10.43 -16.95 -12.87
CA ASP A 51 -10.15 -18.34 -13.24
C ASP A 51 -10.22 -19.33 -12.05
N GLY A 52 -10.28 -18.79 -10.82
CA GLY A 52 -10.33 -19.54 -9.57
C GLY A 52 -8.97 -19.82 -8.94
N ILE A 53 -7.88 -19.28 -9.49
CA ILE A 53 -6.52 -19.26 -8.93
C ILE A 53 -6.24 -17.83 -8.48
N PRO A 54 -6.09 -17.57 -7.17
CA PRO A 54 -5.79 -16.22 -6.71
C PRO A 54 -4.51 -15.67 -7.35
N THR A 55 -4.47 -14.39 -7.72
CA THR A 55 -3.35 -13.68 -8.35
C THR A 55 -2.01 -13.96 -7.67
N ILE A 56 -1.99 -14.04 -6.32
CA ILE A 56 -0.78 -14.36 -5.55
C ILE A 56 -0.18 -15.74 -5.90
N GLN A 57 -1.01 -16.70 -6.33
CA GLN A 57 -0.59 -18.02 -6.76
C GLN A 57 -0.21 -18.07 -8.24
N GLU A 58 -0.30 -16.97 -8.95
CA GLU A 58 0.03 -16.86 -10.37
C GLU A 58 1.46 -16.34 -10.61
N ASP A 59 2.25 -16.25 -9.55
CA ASP A 59 3.71 -16.08 -9.62
C ASP A 59 4.40 -17.44 -9.86
N LEU A 60 4.59 -17.77 -11.14
CA LEU A 60 5.17 -19.02 -11.63
C LEU A 60 6.62 -19.19 -11.20
N ASN A 61 7.36 -18.09 -11.07
CA ASN A 61 8.78 -18.11 -10.74
C ASN A 61 9.05 -18.04 -9.22
N ARG A 62 8.05 -17.59 -8.45
CA ARG A 62 8.02 -17.54 -6.98
C ARG A 62 8.99 -16.51 -6.41
N ASP A 63 9.20 -15.39 -7.09
CA ASP A 63 9.96 -14.23 -6.60
C ASP A 63 9.10 -13.20 -5.86
N LEU A 64 7.85 -13.60 -5.56
CA LEU A 64 6.75 -12.81 -5.03
C LEU A 64 6.26 -11.76 -6.02
N SER A 65 6.53 -11.87 -7.33
CA SER A 65 6.12 -10.89 -8.34
C SER A 65 5.28 -11.44 -9.49
N PRO A 66 3.96 -11.68 -9.28
CA PRO A 66 3.04 -12.04 -10.35
C PRO A 66 3.11 -11.05 -11.53
N ALA A 67 3.26 -9.75 -11.22
CA ALA A 67 3.37 -8.68 -12.21
C ALA A 67 4.52 -8.82 -13.24
N ASN A 68 5.59 -9.54 -12.90
CA ASN A 68 6.75 -9.69 -13.77
C ASN A 68 6.74 -10.99 -14.59
N ASP A 69 5.83 -11.90 -14.29
CA ASP A 69 5.62 -13.13 -15.04
C ASP A 69 4.70 -12.83 -16.22
N ARG A 70 5.20 -13.03 -17.44
CA ARG A 70 4.50 -12.65 -18.67
C ARG A 70 4.42 -13.80 -19.66
N LEU A 71 3.25 -13.96 -20.28
CA LEU A 71 3.04 -14.87 -21.39
C LEU A 71 2.76 -14.11 -22.68
N LEU A 72 3.16 -14.72 -23.80
CA LEU A 72 2.84 -14.21 -25.13
C LEU A 72 1.42 -14.64 -25.50
N VAL A 73 0.49 -13.69 -25.52
CA VAL A 73 -0.89 -13.88 -25.97
C VAL A 73 -1.06 -13.16 -27.30
N GLY A 74 -1.06 -13.94 -28.39
CA GLY A 74 -1.03 -13.39 -29.75
C GLY A 74 0.32 -12.73 -30.06
N THR A 75 0.35 -11.40 -30.13
CA THR A 75 1.58 -10.61 -30.35
C THR A 75 2.07 -9.88 -29.11
N ASP A 76 1.28 -9.88 -28.04
CA ASP A 76 1.49 -9.02 -26.89
C ASP A 76 1.94 -9.86 -25.71
N LEU A 77 2.94 -9.37 -24.98
CA LEU A 77 3.27 -9.94 -23.69
C LEU A 77 2.25 -9.39 -22.70
N GLN A 78 1.50 -10.26 -22.05
CA GLN A 78 0.54 -9.92 -21.01
C GLN A 78 1.02 -10.52 -19.68
N PRO A 79 0.80 -9.84 -18.54
CA PRO A 79 1.04 -10.46 -17.25
C PRO A 79 0.26 -11.77 -17.12
N TYR A 80 0.84 -12.75 -16.44
CA TYR A 80 0.23 -14.06 -16.31
C TYR A 80 -1.08 -14.00 -15.52
N TYR A 81 -1.12 -13.21 -14.44
CA TYR A 81 -2.28 -13.02 -13.56
C TYR A 81 -3.51 -12.34 -14.17
N LEU A 82 -3.46 -12.00 -15.46
CA LEU A 82 -4.56 -11.37 -16.19
C LEU A 82 -5.07 -12.27 -17.33
N ILE A 83 -4.77 -13.56 -17.28
CA ILE A 83 -4.98 -14.51 -18.36
C ILE A 83 -5.49 -15.82 -17.80
N ASN A 84 -6.78 -16.12 -18.03
CA ASN A 84 -7.38 -17.33 -17.49
C ASN A 84 -6.52 -18.57 -17.79
N SER A 85 -6.11 -19.22 -16.71
CA SER A 85 -5.11 -20.26 -16.68
C SER A 85 -5.58 -21.45 -15.85
N THR A 86 -4.70 -22.43 -15.68
CA THR A 86 -4.91 -23.54 -14.74
C THR A 86 -3.63 -23.90 -13.98
N GLU A 87 -2.54 -23.16 -14.22
CA GLU A 87 -1.24 -23.42 -13.60
C GLU A 87 -1.05 -22.43 -12.47
N MET A 88 -0.65 -22.94 -11.31
CA MET A 88 -0.38 -22.14 -10.13
C MET A 88 1.03 -22.43 -9.60
N ALA A 89 1.54 -21.50 -8.80
CA ALA A 89 2.80 -21.60 -8.10
C ALA A 89 2.91 -22.93 -7.34
N SER A 90 4.04 -23.62 -7.52
CA SER A 90 4.32 -24.89 -6.87
C SER A 90 5.72 -24.91 -6.28
N PRO A 91 5.88 -25.04 -4.94
CA PRO A 91 4.83 -25.02 -3.91
C PRO A 91 4.02 -23.71 -3.86
N ALA A 92 2.82 -23.78 -3.28
CA ALA A 92 1.96 -22.62 -3.07
C ALA A 92 2.70 -21.50 -2.33
N ILE A 93 2.34 -20.26 -2.66
CA ILE A 93 2.84 -19.05 -2.02
C ILE A 93 1.99 -18.79 -0.78
N ASP A 94 2.61 -18.76 0.38
CA ASP A 94 1.97 -18.56 1.69
C ASP A 94 2.54 -17.32 2.41
N THR A 95 3.06 -16.37 1.63
CA THR A 95 3.70 -15.15 2.14
C THR A 95 3.35 -13.96 1.26
N PHE A 96 2.85 -12.89 1.88
CA PHE A 96 2.74 -11.59 1.25
C PHE A 96 4.12 -10.90 1.15
N ARG A 97 4.24 -9.95 0.24
CA ARG A 97 5.36 -9.03 0.19
C ARG A 97 5.37 -8.15 1.44
N PRO A 98 6.57 -7.81 1.96
CA PRO A 98 6.68 -6.79 2.99
C PRO A 98 6.41 -5.40 2.43
N HIS A 99 5.54 -4.63 3.08
CA HIS A 99 5.28 -3.21 2.78
C HIS A 99 5.85 -2.32 3.90
N GLU A 100 6.41 -1.17 3.51
CA GLU A 100 6.96 -0.19 4.44
C GLU A 100 6.20 1.13 4.33
N TYR A 101 5.64 1.60 5.44
CA TYR A 101 5.09 2.95 5.51
C TYR A 101 5.83 3.79 6.55
N SER A 102 5.84 5.10 6.33
CA SER A 102 6.46 6.07 7.23
C SER A 102 5.43 7.05 7.77
N SER A 103 5.31 7.12 9.09
CA SER A 103 4.49 8.12 9.78
C SER A 103 5.39 9.23 10.32
N THR A 104 5.04 10.48 10.06
CA THR A 104 5.75 11.66 10.58
C THR A 104 4.85 12.45 11.52
N ALA A 105 5.30 12.66 12.76
CA ALA A 105 4.65 13.53 13.73
C ALA A 105 5.43 14.84 13.85
N ASN A 106 4.73 15.96 13.66
CA ASN A 106 5.24 17.30 13.89
C ASN A 106 4.64 17.85 15.19
N LEU A 107 5.49 18.33 16.08
CA LEU A 107 5.10 18.97 17.33
C LEU A 107 5.66 20.39 17.38
N ASP A 108 4.77 21.37 17.24
CA ASP A 108 5.09 22.78 17.42
C ASP A 108 4.77 23.18 18.87
N ILE A 109 5.76 23.74 19.55
CA ILE A 109 5.59 24.21 20.93
C ILE A 109 5.84 25.72 20.96
N SER A 110 4.84 26.47 21.39
CA SER A 110 4.93 27.90 21.65
C SER A 110 4.44 28.25 23.05
N ILE A 111 4.94 29.37 23.55
CA ILE A 111 4.37 30.08 24.70
C ILE A 111 3.82 31.40 24.19
N GLU A 112 2.58 31.70 24.56
CA GLU A 112 1.91 32.97 24.28
C GLU A 112 1.57 33.64 25.61
N ASP A 113 1.71 34.97 25.66
CA ASP A 113 1.28 35.81 26.79
C ASP A 113 1.74 35.31 28.18
N LEU A 114 3.02 34.95 28.30
CA LEU A 114 3.60 34.54 29.57
C LEU A 114 4.16 35.74 30.33
N THR A 115 3.57 36.02 31.48
CA THR A 115 4.14 36.91 32.49
C THR A 115 4.67 36.08 33.67
N ALA A 116 5.97 36.14 33.92
CA ALA A 116 6.62 35.52 35.07
C ALA A 116 7.08 36.59 36.06
N THR A 117 6.72 36.45 37.34
CA THR A 117 7.07 37.42 38.39
C THR A 117 7.86 36.75 39.51
N SER A 118 8.81 37.49 40.08
CA SER A 118 9.55 37.09 41.27
C SER A 118 9.95 38.33 42.07
N ASP A 119 9.51 38.41 43.32
CA ASP A 119 9.65 39.58 44.20
C ASP A 119 9.20 40.87 43.49
N SER A 120 10.16 41.74 43.14
CA SER A 120 9.95 43.03 42.48
C SER A 120 10.32 43.00 40.99
N ARG A 121 10.46 41.81 40.39
CA ARG A 121 10.88 41.61 38.99
C ARG A 121 9.77 40.94 38.19
N GLU A 122 9.67 41.34 36.94
CA GLU A 122 8.73 40.82 35.96
C GLU A 122 9.47 40.50 34.66
N ILE A 123 9.09 39.40 34.03
CA ILE A 123 9.46 39.01 32.67
C ILE A 123 8.15 38.85 31.90
N ILE A 124 8.04 39.50 30.75
CA ILE A 124 6.88 39.40 29.86
C ILE A 124 7.36 38.80 28.54
N ILE A 125 6.74 37.71 28.13
CA ILE A 125 6.97 37.03 26.86
C ILE A 125 5.64 37.04 26.10
N ALA A 126 5.55 37.87 25.07
CA ALA A 126 4.36 37.93 24.22
C ALA A 126 4.22 36.67 23.37
N PHE A 127 5.33 36.21 22.80
CA PHE A 127 5.40 34.98 22.02
C PHE A 127 6.82 34.42 22.09
N TYR A 128 6.94 33.11 22.28
CA TYR A 128 8.20 32.39 22.15
C TYR A 128 7.96 31.02 21.54
N GLU A 129 8.64 30.75 20.44
CA GLU A 129 8.55 29.49 19.71
C GLU A 129 9.76 28.61 20.05
N PHE A 130 9.51 27.38 20.50
CA PHE A 130 10.56 26.40 20.78
C PHE A 130 11.02 25.67 19.51
N GLY A 131 10.37 25.97 18.38
CA GLY A 131 10.57 25.32 17.10
C GLY A 131 9.71 24.07 16.92
N THR A 132 9.85 23.45 15.75
CA THR A 132 9.16 22.22 15.37
C THR A 132 10.03 21.01 15.73
N PHE A 133 9.49 20.11 16.54
CA PHE A 133 10.06 18.78 16.76
C PHE A 133 9.45 17.81 15.76
N VAL A 134 10.28 17.28 14.86
CA VAL A 134 9.86 16.30 13.85
C VAL A 134 10.32 14.91 14.28
N ARG A 135 9.41 13.95 14.30
CA ARG A 135 9.74 12.53 14.50
C ARG A 135 9.12 11.69 13.40
N THR A 136 9.96 10.99 12.64
CA THR A 136 9.54 10.00 11.65
C THR A 136 9.76 8.60 12.20
N VAL A 137 8.79 7.72 11.99
CA VAL A 137 8.84 6.30 12.33
C VAL A 137 8.49 5.51 11.07
N THR A 138 9.42 4.67 10.62
CA THR A 138 9.17 3.69 9.55
C THR A 138 8.74 2.38 10.20
N THR A 139 7.65 1.81 9.70
CA THR A 139 7.12 0.52 10.14
C THR A 139 7.06 -0.39 8.93
N THR A 140 7.70 -1.55 9.02
CA THR A 140 7.54 -2.64 8.05
C THR A 140 6.43 -3.54 8.56
N ILE A 141 5.41 -3.76 7.74
CA ILE A 141 4.34 -4.72 8.02
C ILE A 141 4.40 -5.80 6.94
N THR A 142 4.41 -7.04 7.39
CA THR A 142 4.05 -8.18 6.55
C THR A 142 2.85 -8.79 7.23
N PRO A 143 1.66 -8.68 6.64
CA PRO A 143 0.48 -9.29 7.21
C PRO A 143 0.62 -10.81 7.29
N ASN A 144 -0.11 -11.42 8.22
CA ASN A 144 -0.12 -12.87 8.28
C ASN A 144 -0.94 -13.39 7.12
N PHE A 145 -0.36 -14.27 6.30
CA PHE A 145 -1.12 -15.02 5.31
C PHE A 145 -2.18 -15.86 6.04
N VAL A 146 -3.46 -15.49 5.89
CA VAL A 146 -4.59 -16.26 6.40
C VAL A 146 -5.16 -17.04 5.23
N PRO A 147 -4.96 -18.37 5.16
CA PRO A 147 -5.45 -19.20 4.07
C PRO A 147 -6.96 -19.39 4.08
#